data_AF-A0A7X7KFG8-F1
#
_entry.id   AF-A0A7X7KFG8-F1
#
_cell.length_a   1.000
_cell.length_b   1.000
_cell.length_c   1.000
_cell.angle_alpha   90.00
_cell.angle_beta   90.00
_cell.angle_gamma   90.00
#
_symmetry.space_group_name_H-M   'P 1'
#
loop_
_entity.id
_entity.type
_entity.pdbx_description
1 polymer ?
#
loop_
_entity_poly.entity_id
_entity_poly.type
_entity_poly.pdbx_seq_one_letter_code
_entity_poly.pdbx_strand_id
1 'polypeptide(L)' 'WGAFALLASRGLITGELWNWVLVLPPLVAAGGLAAMGAFDLEFGNGMFHYGFYLLVSLILRWVAGMTWIWDI' A
#
# COMPACT_ATOMS: atom_id res chain seq x y z
N TRP A 1 5.55 0.38 3.28
CA TRP A 1 6.49 -0.61 2.72
C TRP A 1 6.88 -1.71 3.71
N GLY A 2 7.22 -1.43 4.98
CA GLY A 2 7.57 -2.49 5.95
C GLY A 2 6.48 -3.56 6.16
N ALA A 3 5.21 -3.16 6.31
CA ALA A 3 4.08 -4.10 6.40
C ALA A 3 3.91 -4.95 5.14
N PHE A 4 4.09 -4.36 3.95
CA PHE A 4 4.08 -5.06 2.67
C PHE A 4 5.20 -6.13 2.61
N ALA A 5 6.43 -5.77 2.99
CA ALA A 5 7.55 -6.71 2.98
C ALA A 5 7.32 -7.91 3.94
N LEU A 6 6.73 -7.67 5.11
CA LEU A 6 6.39 -8.72 6.07
C LEU A 6 5.28 -9.66 5.55
N LEU A 7 4.26 -9.10 4.89
CA LEU A 7 3.16 -9.89 4.33
C LEU A 7 3.63 -10.73 3.13
N ALA A 8 4.46 -10.14 2.26
CA ALA A 8 5.10 -10.83 1.14
C ALA A 8 6.01 -11.96 1.63
N SER A 9 6.85 -11.71 2.66
CA SER A 9 7.75 -12.73 3.22
C SER A 9 7.00 -13.90 3.89
N ARG A 10 5.72 -13.73 4.22
CA ARG A 10 4.86 -14.78 4.79
C ARG A 10 4.00 -15.48 3.73
N GLY A 11 4.19 -15.17 2.45
CA GLY A 11 3.42 -15.75 1.34
C GLY A 11 1.94 -15.35 1.32
N LEU A 12 1.57 -14.28 2.04
CA LEU A 12 0.19 -13.78 2.10
C LEU A 12 -0.17 -12.88 0.92
N ILE A 13 0.85 -12.33 0.25
CA ILE A 13 0.73 -11.62 -1.01
C ILE A 13 1.31 -12.52 -2.09
N THR A 14 0.54 -12.77 -3.14
CA THR A 14 1.00 -13.53 -4.31
C THR A 14 1.25 -12.59 -5.49
N GLY A 15 1.93 -13.08 -6.53
CA GLY A 15 2.11 -12.32 -7.78
C GLY A 15 0.85 -12.22 -8.63
N GLU A 16 -0.23 -12.90 -8.23
CA GLU A 16 -1.51 -12.87 -8.94
C GLU A 16 -2.23 -11.53 -8.72
N LEU A 17 -2.59 -10.85 -9.81
CA LEU A 17 -3.22 -9.52 -9.74
C LEU A 17 -4.53 -9.54 -8.93
N TRP A 18 -5.31 -10.63 -8.99
CA TRP A 18 -6.59 -10.72 -8.27
C TRP A 18 -6.40 -10.72 -6.74
N ASN A 19 -5.27 -11.21 -6.23
CA ASN A 19 -4.97 -11.24 -4.79
C ASN A 19 -4.94 -9.81 -4.20
N TRP A 20 -4.56 -8.83 -5.01
CA TRP A 20 -4.47 -7.44 -4.62
C TRP A 20 -5.80 -6.78 -4.32
N VAL A 21 -6.92 -7.30 -4.84
CA VAL A 21 -8.27 -6.86 -4.45
C VAL A 21 -8.54 -7.14 -2.98
N LEU A 22 -7.89 -8.15 -2.39
CA LEU A 22 -8.02 -8.48 -0.96
C LEU A 22 -6.98 -7.76 -0.10
N VAL A 23 -5.78 -7.52 -0.62
CA VAL A 23 -4.67 -6.91 0.13
C VAL A 23 -4.77 -5.38 0.17
N LEU A 24 -5.17 -4.75 -0.93
CA LEU A 24 -5.16 -3.29 -1.06
C LEU A 24 -6.16 -2.58 -0.12
N PRO A 25 -7.43 -3.02 0.03
CA PRO A 25 -8.39 -2.36 0.92
C PRO A 25 -7.94 -2.29 2.39
N PRO A 26 -7.54 -3.39 3.07
CA PRO A 26 -7.09 -3.31 4.46
C PRO A 26 -5.79 -2.52 4.60
N LEU A 27 -4.91 -2.53 3.59
CA LEU A 27 -3.69 -1.72 3.59
C LEU A 27 -4.01 -0.22 3.55
N VAL A 28 -4.92 0.20 2.68
CA VAL A 28 -5.35 1.61 2.59
C VAL A 28 -6.12 2.03 3.84
N ALA A 29 -7.00 1.17 4.36
CA ALA A 29 -7.71 1.44 5.61
C ALA A 29 -6.75 1.62 6.80
N ALA A 30 -5.73 0.76 6.93
CA ALA A 30 -4.71 0.90 7.97
C ALA A 30 -3.93 2.22 7.81
N GLY A 31 -3.62 2.62 6.58
CA GLY A 31 -3.01 3.93 6.30
C GLY A 31 -3.92 5.11 6.66
N GLY A 32 -5.22 5.00 6.40
CA GLY A 32 -6.21 6.00 6.81
C GLY A 32 -6.31 6.16 8.33
N LEU A 33 -6.30 5.04 9.08
CA LEU A 33 -6.26 5.05 10.54
C LEU A 33 -4.96 5.69 11.07
N ALA A 34 -3.82 5.37 10.46
CA ALA A 34 -2.54 5.97 10.82
C ALA A 34 -2.52 7.47 10.56
N ALA A 35 -3.06 7.93 9.43
CA ALA A 35 -3.17 9.33 9.09
C ALA A 35 -4.11 10.10 10.04
N MET A 36 -5.20 9.46 10.48
CA MET A 36 -6.09 10.03 11.50
C MET A 36 -5.35 10.21 12.83
N GLY A 37 -4.60 9.21 13.29
CA GLY A 37 -3.86 9.30 14.55
C GLY A 37 -2.62 10.21 14.52
N ALA A 38 -1.98 10.37 13.36
CA ALA A 38 -0.72 11.12 13.22
C ALA A 38 -0.91 12.56 12.75
N PHE A 39 -1.92 12.81 11.92
CA PHE A 39 -2.13 14.09 11.24
C PHE A 39 -3.52 14.68 11.50
N ASP A 40 -4.34 14.03 12.34
CA ASP A 40 -5.69 14.47 12.70
C ASP A 40 -6.62 14.64 11.48
N LEU A 41 -6.38 13.83 10.44
CA LEU A 41 -7.21 13.79 9.24
C LEU A 41 -8.46 12.95 9.47
N GLU A 42 -9.62 13.41 8.97
CA GLU A 42 -10.79 12.55 8.85
C GLU A 42 -10.45 11.28 8.07
N PHE A 43 -11.04 10.14 8.48
CA PHE A 43 -10.68 8.83 7.95
C PHE A 43 -10.68 8.76 6.41
N GLY A 44 -11.70 9.34 5.75
CA GLY A 44 -11.77 9.41 4.29
C GLY A 44 -10.61 10.18 3.67
N ASN A 45 -10.31 11.37 4.20
CA ASN A 45 -9.17 12.18 3.75
C ASN A 45 -7.83 11.48 4.03
N GLY A 46 -7.71 10.78 5.16
CA GLY A 46 -6.57 9.96 5.50
C GLY A 46 -6.35 8.80 4.51
N MET A 47 -7.41 8.10 4.11
CA MET A 47 -7.35 7.06 3.08
C MET A 47 -6.86 7.60 1.74
N PHE A 48 -7.38 8.75 1.29
CA PHE A 48 -6.93 9.39 0.06
C PHE A 48 -5.48 9.87 0.15
N HIS A 49 -5.08 10.46 1.28
CA HIS A 49 -3.71 10.87 1.53
C HIS A 49 -2.74 9.68 1.43
N TYR A 50 -3.07 8.58 2.12
CA TYR A 50 -2.26 7.38 2.08
C TYR A 50 -2.26 6.70 0.69
N GLY A 51 -3.42 6.67 0.01
CA GLY A 51 -3.54 6.15 -1.35
C GLY A 51 -2.71 6.94 -2.36
N PHE A 52 -2.73 8.27 -2.26
CA PHE A 52 -1.88 9.14 -3.07
C PHE A 52 -0.39 8.88 -2.79
N TYR A 53 -0.01 8.75 -1.52
CA TYR A 53 1.35 8.35 -1.14
C TYR A 53 1.76 7.01 -1.75
N LEU A 54 0.88 5.99 -1.74
CA LEU A 54 1.15 4.69 -2.37
C LEU A 54 1.34 4.83 -3.88
N LEU A 55 0.45 5.56 -4.57
CA LEU A 55 0.54 5.79 -6.02
C LEU A 55 1.86 6.47 -6.40
N VAL A 56 2.21 7.57 -5.72
CA VAL A 56 3.47 8.28 -5.94
C VAL A 56 4.65 7.35 -5.70
N SER A 57 4.61 6.55 -4.63
CA SER A 57 5.68 5.59 -4.33
C SER A 57 5.83 4.51 -5.41
N LEU A 58 4.72 4.03 -5.99
CA LEU A 58 4.74 3.07 -7.11
C LEU A 58 5.33 3.69 -8.38
N ILE A 59 4.95 4.93 -8.70
CA ILE A 59 5.51 5.67 -9.84
C ILE A 59 7.01 5.86 -9.67
N LEU A 60 7.47 6.28 -8.47
CA LEU A 60 8.89 6.43 -8.19
C LEU A 60 9.65 5.11 -8.33
N ARG A 61 9.05 4.00 -7.90
CA ARG A 61 9.61 2.64 -8.07
C ARG A 61 9.79 2.29 -9.54
N TRP A 62 8.77 2.56 -10.35
CA TRP A 62 8.81 2.33 -11.79
C TRP A 62 9.86 3.21 -12.49
N VAL A 63 9.93 4.50 -12.15
CA VAL A 63 10.95 5.43 -12.68
C VAL A 63 12.37 5.00 -12.27
N ALA A 64 12.53 4.41 -11.08
CA ALA A 64 13.80 3.87 -10.61
C ALA A 64 14.21 2.54 -11.29
N GLY A 65 13.40 2.01 -12.23
CA GLY A 65 13.69 0.76 -12.93
C GLY A 65 13.52 -0.51 -12.08
N MET A 66 12.80 -0.41 -10.95
CA MET A 66 12.50 -1.57 -10.11
C MET A 66 11.37 -2.40 -10.73
N THR A 67 11.40 -3.72 -10.49
CA THR A 67 10.30 -4.62 -10.89
C THR A 67 8.99 -4.25 -10.17
N TRP A 68 7.88 -4.71 -10.73
CA TRP A 68 6.58 -4.42 -10.12
C TRP A 68 6.44 -5.12 -8.78
N ILE A 69 5.58 -4.58 -7.91
CA ILE A 69 5.37 -5.12 -6.56
C ILE A 69 4.76 -6.52 -6.55
N TRP A 70 4.17 -6.95 -7.67
CA TRP A 70 3.60 -8.27 -7.89
C TRP A 70 4.61 -9.25 -8.51
N ASP A 71 5.83 -8.81 -8.86
CA ASP A 71 6.92 -9.70 -9.26
C ASP A 71 7.68 -10.16 -8.00
N ILE A 72 7.00 -10.98 -7.18
CA ILE A 72 7.48 -11.49 -5.87
C ILE A 72 8.14 -12.86 -6.00
#